data_AF-A0A818VAT9-F1
#
_entry.id   AF-A0A818VAT9-F1
#
_cell.length_a   1.000
_cell.length_b   1.000
_cell.length_c   1.000
_cell.angle_alpha   90.00
_cell.angle_beta   90.00
_cell.angle_gamma   90.00
#
_symmetry.space_group_name_H-M   'P 1'
#
loop_
_entity.id
_entity.type
_entity.pdbx_description
1 polymer ?
#
loop_
_entity_poly.entity_id
_entity_poly.type
_entity_poly.pdbx_seq_one_letter_code
_entity_poly.pdbx_strand_id
1 'polypeptide(L)'
;MSLLKCCTIRRKRVVKNLYNEEDIDNDVDTQRENEEEVGKYGDHHANDENENDGTKLIYFASSGSIDDISEQQHSYLVYLCETEETLIDSIRKSREELDKHIVALRMYNKKDKATRDLSKGVGSFLFFELFKSILKNMPKTSEAKKTMVTTCRNYYRGNLTELANIDEFDRTYTSTNAIPWYIKDTFINKFINKALRTEDVSVLYRFRFYIMDLSEQLEMKFFELKEKQKDILQLYRHSQLNRNEVENFQRNIGNLISTNEYLSTSSQLSVAYDFAIKSPKRDGFERVLFEYQVDLNIVQTIIIADVREYSKFPEQVEFLVDIGAVFQIDSCQYNVEEDLWHVQVHATDQDADLTAEYMKYQKKKMVESNIILMFGNLFLEMGEYATAEAYFDTILNSLNPTDEEIACIFFNFGLTHQLKGDFNRAINCYNRTYNLHMNARPKRLASAGKTLNDLGIVYSEQGRQLKAEECFQQAMKLYKKSIPKKHVDVAGTLINLGTIDCDRQHYDEAIVKYRKAKQIYDSSLPSCHPNHAIIRVNLGNVYLASGEYSKACEEYEIALKLQQQSLPNDHPDIARTLHNLAVVQTHLGNIEQAKQYLERAEEIASHTLSSKHPVVSSIRKTKALMEEES
;
A
#
# COMPACT_ATOMS: atom_id res chain seq x y z
N MET A 1 1.65 5.84 9.52
CA MET A 1 2.81 6.03 10.45
C MET A 1 2.73 5.35 11.85
N SER A 2 1.67 5.44 12.67
CA SER A 2 1.69 4.87 14.04
C SER A 2 1.55 3.33 14.14
N LEU A 3 1.00 2.67 13.12
CA LEU A 3 0.82 1.21 13.07
C LEU A 3 2.06 0.47 12.53
N LEU A 4 2.70 0.97 11.48
CA LEU A 4 4.00 0.46 11.01
C LEU A 4 5.05 0.48 12.12
N LYS A 5 5.08 1.53 12.95
CA LYS A 5 5.95 1.62 14.13
C LYS A 5 5.59 0.61 15.24
N CYS A 6 4.33 0.19 15.35
CA CYS A 6 3.92 -0.80 16.35
C CYS A 6 4.29 -2.24 15.95
N CYS A 7 4.41 -2.51 14.65
CA CYS A 7 4.90 -3.79 14.14
C CYS A 7 6.41 -3.95 14.35
N THR A 8 7.21 -2.88 14.20
CA THR A 8 8.67 -2.96 14.33
C THR A 8 9.14 -3.05 15.78
N ILE A 9 8.51 -2.31 16.72
CA ILE A 9 8.84 -2.35 18.17
C ILE A 9 8.64 -3.75 18.77
N ARG A 10 7.68 -4.53 18.26
CA ARG A 10 7.31 -5.83 18.85
C ARG A 10 7.93 -7.06 18.18
N ARG A 11 8.65 -6.89 17.05
CA ARG A 11 9.29 -8.02 16.33
C ARG A 11 10.30 -8.83 17.15
N LYS A 12 10.80 -8.29 18.28
CA LYS A 12 11.76 -9.01 19.16
C LYS A 12 11.33 -9.21 20.61
N ARG A 13 10.26 -8.59 21.12
CA ARG A 13 10.09 -8.43 22.58
C ARG A 13 8.97 -9.20 23.28
N VAL A 14 7.99 -9.78 22.59
CA VAL A 14 6.89 -10.47 23.29
C VAL A 14 7.26 -11.90 23.71
N VAL A 15 8.36 -12.47 23.24
CA VAL A 15 8.71 -13.88 23.54
C VAL A 15 9.60 -14.04 24.79
N LYS A 16 10.25 -12.99 25.31
CA LYS A 16 11.28 -13.19 26.34
C LYS A 16 10.80 -13.17 27.80
N ASN A 17 9.63 -12.59 28.11
CA ASN A 17 9.24 -12.32 29.52
C ASN A 17 7.85 -12.87 29.93
N LEU A 18 7.38 -13.98 29.36
CA LEU A 18 6.16 -14.65 29.81
C LEU A 18 6.40 -16.03 30.45
N TYR A 19 7.66 -16.43 30.67
CA TYR A 19 7.99 -17.67 31.34
C TYR A 19 9.07 -17.40 32.38
N ASN A 20 8.76 -17.66 33.65
CA ASN A 20 9.75 -17.87 34.69
C ASN A 20 10.51 -19.15 34.32
N GLU A 21 11.77 -19.03 33.91
CA GLU A 21 12.73 -20.14 34.02
C GLU A 21 13.98 -19.58 34.71
N GLU A 22 14.20 -20.11 35.91
CA GLU A 22 15.44 -20.04 36.67
C GLU A 22 16.55 -20.73 35.86
N ASP A 23 17.75 -20.14 35.94
CA ASP A 23 19.08 -20.71 35.69
C ASP A 23 19.29 -21.70 34.52
N ILE A 24 20.14 -21.29 33.57
CA ILE A 24 21.43 -21.95 33.26
C ILE A 24 22.28 -20.96 32.45
N ASP A 25 23.31 -20.45 33.11
CA ASP A 25 24.51 -19.85 32.51
C ASP A 25 25.23 -20.90 31.65
N ASN A 26 25.69 -20.52 30.45
CA ASN A 26 27.10 -20.66 30.07
C ASN A 26 27.40 -20.19 28.63
N ASP A 27 28.58 -19.57 28.55
CA ASP A 27 29.45 -19.35 27.40
C ASP A 27 29.25 -18.14 26.48
N VAL A 28 29.94 -17.09 26.94
CA VAL A 28 30.52 -15.96 26.23
C VAL A 28 31.79 -16.39 25.46
N ASP A 29 32.06 -15.66 24.36
CA ASP A 29 33.32 -15.51 23.61
C ASP A 29 33.75 -16.63 22.64
N THR A 30 33.81 -16.30 21.34
CA THR A 30 35.08 -15.89 20.68
C THR A 30 34.93 -15.51 19.19
N GLN A 31 35.63 -14.42 18.81
CA GLN A 31 36.26 -14.10 17.50
C GLN A 31 35.32 -13.78 16.31
N ARG A 32 35.22 -12.57 15.72
CA ARG A 32 36.18 -11.54 15.27
C ARG A 32 37.26 -12.02 14.29
N GLU A 33 37.33 -11.28 13.16
CA GLU A 33 38.40 -11.16 12.16
C GLU A 33 38.32 -12.09 10.92
N ASN A 34 37.92 -11.55 9.77
CA ASN A 34 38.88 -11.12 8.74
C ASN A 34 38.19 -10.43 7.55
N GLU A 35 38.68 -9.22 7.25
CA GLU A 35 38.48 -8.46 6.04
C GLU A 35 39.43 -8.95 4.93
N GLU A 36 39.14 -8.51 3.69
CA GLU A 36 40.03 -8.43 2.51
C GLU A 36 40.45 -9.74 1.80
N GLU A 37 39.98 -9.92 0.56
CA GLU A 37 40.89 -9.88 -0.60
C GLU A 37 40.16 -9.71 -1.95
N VAL A 38 40.69 -8.77 -2.73
CA VAL A 38 40.35 -8.46 -4.13
C VAL A 38 41.33 -9.23 -5.02
N GLY A 39 40.87 -9.97 -6.04
CA GLY A 39 41.82 -10.66 -6.92
C GLY A 39 41.28 -11.39 -8.15
N LYS A 40 41.14 -10.63 -9.26
CA LYS A 40 41.53 -10.94 -10.66
C LYS A 40 41.09 -12.22 -11.38
N TYR A 41 40.44 -11.95 -12.53
CA TYR A 41 40.45 -12.66 -13.82
C TYR A 41 41.64 -13.57 -14.12
N GLY A 42 41.35 -14.73 -14.73
CA GLY A 42 42.32 -15.56 -15.46
C GLY A 42 41.62 -16.47 -16.47
N ASP A 43 41.83 -16.17 -17.76
CA ASP A 43 41.50 -17.00 -18.93
C ASP A 43 42.16 -18.38 -18.88
N HIS A 44 41.43 -19.42 -19.31
CA HIS A 44 42.03 -20.60 -19.91
C HIS A 44 41.17 -21.13 -21.07
N HIS A 45 41.70 -21.00 -22.29
CA HIS A 45 41.34 -21.75 -23.49
C HIS A 45 42.31 -22.93 -23.67
N ALA A 46 41.76 -24.13 -23.95
CA ALA A 46 42.23 -25.15 -24.91
C ALA A 46 41.34 -26.40 -24.72
N ASN A 47 40.40 -26.66 -25.64
CA ASN A 47 40.49 -27.60 -26.78
C ASN A 47 40.61 -29.07 -26.36
N ASP A 48 39.55 -29.84 -26.55
CA ASP A 48 39.59 -31.03 -27.42
C ASP A 48 38.17 -31.50 -27.80
N GLU A 49 38.11 -32.04 -29.01
CA GLU A 49 36.97 -32.29 -29.89
C GLU A 49 36.08 -33.48 -29.43
N ASN A 50 34.75 -33.32 -29.51
CA ASN A 50 33.88 -34.21 -30.29
C ASN A 50 32.39 -33.84 -30.18
N GLU A 51 31.71 -34.07 -31.31
CA GLU A 51 30.26 -34.17 -31.52
C GLU A 51 29.45 -32.87 -31.63
N ASN A 52 29.09 -32.62 -32.89
CA ASN A 52 28.14 -31.66 -33.39
C ASN A 52 26.74 -32.27 -33.28
N ASP A 53 25.95 -31.87 -32.27
CA ASP A 53 24.49 -31.89 -32.38
C ASP A 53 23.86 -30.85 -31.41
N GLY A 54 23.37 -29.75 -31.98
CA GLY A 54 22.38 -28.83 -31.40
C GLY A 54 22.69 -28.18 -30.04
N THR A 55 23.65 -27.25 -29.97
CA THR A 55 23.88 -26.44 -28.76
C THR A 55 22.69 -25.52 -28.48
N LYS A 56 21.73 -25.99 -27.67
CA LYS A 56 20.74 -25.14 -27.00
C LYS A 56 21.46 -24.19 -26.04
N LEU A 57 21.48 -22.90 -26.37
CA LEU A 57 21.99 -21.85 -25.48
C LEU A 57 20.97 -21.60 -24.36
N ILE A 58 21.26 -22.09 -23.16
CA ILE A 58 20.51 -21.77 -21.94
C ILE A 58 21.15 -20.54 -21.30
N TYR A 59 20.46 -19.39 -21.35
CA TYR A 59 20.88 -18.18 -20.64
C TYR A 59 20.07 -17.99 -19.35
N PHE A 60 20.76 -17.84 -18.23
CA PHE A 60 20.20 -17.34 -16.98
C PHE A 60 20.49 -15.84 -16.86
N ALA A 61 19.47 -15.00 -16.85
CA ALA A 61 19.61 -13.61 -16.43
C ALA A 61 19.42 -13.55 -14.91
N SER A 62 20.53 -13.60 -14.15
CA SER A 62 20.52 -13.41 -12.69
C SER A 62 20.90 -11.98 -12.30
N SER A 63 20.27 -11.46 -11.25
CA SER A 63 21.04 -10.82 -10.18
C SER A 63 20.34 -11.02 -8.82
N GLY A 64 20.78 -12.06 -8.09
CA GLY A 64 20.38 -12.41 -6.71
C GLY A 64 20.32 -13.93 -6.50
N SER A 65 21.09 -14.49 -5.57
CA SER A 65 21.56 -15.89 -5.51
C SER A 65 20.50 -16.98 -5.27
N ILE A 66 20.75 -18.15 -5.89
CA ILE A 66 20.08 -19.43 -5.66
C ILE A 66 20.56 -19.98 -4.32
N ASP A 67 19.78 -19.76 -3.26
CA ASP A 67 19.63 -20.60 -2.07
C ASP A 67 18.68 -19.86 -1.11
N ASP A 68 17.39 -19.85 -1.46
CA ASP A 68 16.18 -19.58 -0.64
C ASP A 68 15.11 -18.90 -1.51
N ILE A 69 14.33 -19.68 -2.25
CA ILE A 69 13.11 -19.19 -2.91
C ILE A 69 11.92 -19.95 -2.33
N SER A 70 11.37 -19.43 -1.23
CA SER A 70 10.01 -19.74 -0.80
C SER A 70 9.07 -18.63 -1.29
N GLU A 71 8.11 -19.01 -2.13
CA GLU A 71 6.82 -18.34 -2.35
C GLU A 71 6.84 -16.80 -2.50
N GLN A 72 7.27 -16.32 -3.67
CA GLN A 72 6.72 -15.10 -4.24
C GLN A 72 6.45 -15.32 -5.73
N GLN A 73 5.28 -14.89 -6.19
CA GLN A 73 4.80 -14.96 -7.56
C GLN A 73 5.78 -14.32 -8.55
N HIS A 74 6.72 -15.11 -9.06
CA HIS A 74 7.36 -14.88 -10.34
C HIS A 74 7.26 -16.20 -11.08
N SER A 75 6.32 -16.30 -12.01
CA SER A 75 6.28 -17.41 -12.97
C SER A 75 7.54 -17.31 -13.83
N TYR A 76 8.56 -18.07 -13.49
CA TYR A 76 9.76 -18.21 -14.29
C TYR A 76 9.37 -18.87 -15.62
N LEU A 77 9.41 -18.10 -16.71
CA LEU A 77 9.22 -18.61 -18.07
C LEU A 77 10.54 -19.22 -18.55
N VAL A 78 10.64 -20.54 -18.47
CA VAL A 78 11.72 -21.30 -19.11
C VAL A 78 11.36 -21.44 -20.59
N TYR A 79 11.97 -20.65 -21.45
CA TYR A 79 11.87 -20.83 -22.91
C TYR A 79 13.16 -21.47 -23.44
N LEU A 80 12.99 -22.58 -24.16
CA LEU A 80 14.01 -23.12 -25.06
C LEU A 80 13.92 -22.35 -26.38
N CYS A 81 14.74 -21.32 -26.55
CA CYS A 81 14.85 -20.57 -27.80
C CYS A 81 16.06 -21.07 -28.61
N GLU A 82 15.87 -21.33 -29.89
CA GLU A 82 16.90 -21.88 -30.77
C GLU A 82 17.87 -20.81 -31.29
N THR A 83 17.48 -19.53 -31.26
CA THR A 83 18.28 -18.39 -31.73
C THR A 83 18.03 -17.09 -30.93
N GLU A 84 18.96 -16.14 -30.99
CA GLU A 84 18.83 -14.82 -30.33
C GLU A 84 17.61 -14.03 -30.81
N GLU A 85 17.27 -14.08 -32.11
CA GLU A 85 16.08 -13.44 -32.66
C GLU A 85 14.78 -14.03 -32.09
N THR A 86 14.69 -15.36 -31.96
CA THR A 86 13.50 -16.01 -31.40
C THR A 86 13.34 -15.73 -29.90
N LEU A 87 14.43 -15.51 -29.17
CA LEU A 87 14.39 -15.04 -27.78
C LEU A 87 13.91 -13.59 -27.69
N ILE A 88 14.44 -12.69 -28.53
CA ILE A 88 14.01 -11.29 -28.56
C ILE A 88 12.53 -11.20 -28.92
N ASP A 89 12.06 -11.98 -29.89
CA ASP A 89 10.65 -12.02 -30.27
C ASP A 89 9.79 -12.70 -29.20
N SER A 90 10.29 -13.72 -28.51
CA SER A 90 9.60 -14.33 -27.37
C SER A 90 9.49 -13.38 -26.17
N ILE A 91 10.54 -12.60 -25.87
CA ILE A 91 10.54 -11.56 -24.84
C ILE A 91 9.61 -10.41 -25.26
N ARG A 92 9.64 -9.97 -26.52
CA ARG A 92 8.70 -8.96 -27.03
C ARG A 92 7.27 -9.46 -26.95
N LYS A 93 7.01 -10.71 -27.34
CA LYS A 93 5.68 -11.32 -27.30
C LYS A 93 5.19 -11.54 -25.87
N SER A 94 6.04 -12.01 -24.97
CA SER A 94 5.73 -12.14 -23.54
C SER A 94 5.54 -10.77 -22.88
N ARG A 95 6.32 -9.75 -23.27
CA ARG A 95 6.14 -8.37 -22.80
C ARG A 95 4.86 -7.74 -23.35
N GLU A 96 4.53 -8.02 -24.61
CA GLU A 96 3.24 -7.65 -25.19
C GLU A 96 2.08 -8.39 -24.52
N GLU A 97 2.23 -9.67 -24.18
CA GLU A 97 1.24 -10.47 -23.47
C GLU A 97 1.05 -9.98 -22.04
N LEU A 98 2.13 -9.61 -21.34
CA LEU A 98 2.11 -8.95 -20.03
C LEU A 98 1.46 -7.55 -20.12
N ASP A 99 1.82 -6.75 -21.13
CA ASP A 99 1.23 -5.44 -21.40
C ASP A 99 -0.27 -5.55 -21.75
N LYS A 100 -0.71 -6.70 -22.30
CA LYS A 100 -2.10 -7.06 -22.59
C LYS A 100 -2.83 -7.76 -21.42
N HIS A 101 -2.13 -8.17 -20.36
CA HIS A 101 -2.68 -8.88 -19.19
C HIS A 101 -2.34 -8.20 -17.86
N ILE A 102 -3.00 -7.07 -17.60
CA ILE A 102 -3.16 -6.57 -16.24
C ILE A 102 -4.60 -6.06 -16.08
N VAL A 103 -5.29 -6.59 -15.07
CA VAL A 103 -6.72 -6.41 -14.84
C VAL A 103 -7.07 -4.92 -14.66
N ALA A 104 -8.00 -4.44 -15.48
CA ALA A 104 -8.50 -3.05 -15.42
C ALA A 104 -9.38 -2.75 -14.18
N LEU A 105 -9.73 -3.79 -13.41
CA LEU A 105 -10.67 -3.78 -12.30
C LEU A 105 -10.03 -4.45 -11.06
N ARG A 106 -10.26 -3.88 -9.88
CA ARG A 106 -9.82 -4.43 -8.59
C ARG A 106 -11.00 -4.83 -7.73
N MET A 107 -10.89 -5.98 -7.06
CA MET A 107 -11.86 -6.41 -6.06
C MET A 107 -11.76 -5.55 -4.79
N TYR A 108 -12.90 -5.10 -4.30
CA TYR A 108 -13.05 -4.37 -3.06
C TYR A 108 -13.97 -5.15 -2.11
N ASN A 109 -13.43 -5.53 -0.95
CA ASN A 109 -14.21 -6.14 0.11
C ASN A 109 -14.63 -5.06 1.12
N LYS A 110 -15.94 -4.92 1.36
CA LYS A 110 -16.52 -3.97 2.34
C LYS A 110 -16.01 -4.16 3.77
N LYS A 111 -15.34 -5.27 4.09
CA LYS A 111 -14.79 -5.56 5.42
C LYS A 111 -13.32 -5.17 5.57
N ASP A 112 -12.64 -4.79 4.51
CA ASP A 112 -11.17 -4.59 4.50
C ASP A 112 -10.74 -3.15 4.86
N LYS A 113 -11.58 -2.45 5.62
CA LYS A 113 -11.74 -0.99 5.69
C LYS A 113 -10.57 -0.12 6.17
N ALA A 114 -9.38 -0.65 6.45
CA ALA A 114 -8.25 0.14 6.96
C ALA A 114 -6.93 -0.65 7.03
N THR A 115 -6.56 -1.39 5.99
CA THR A 115 -5.12 -1.71 5.89
C THR A 115 -4.36 -0.44 5.55
N ARG A 116 -3.54 0.05 6.50
CA ARG A 116 -2.43 0.96 6.18
C ARG A 116 -1.33 0.26 5.39
N ASP A 117 -1.41 -1.06 5.31
CA ASP A 117 -0.69 -1.84 4.32
C ASP A 117 -1.39 -1.64 2.96
N LEU A 118 -0.85 -0.69 2.20
CA LEU A 118 -1.34 -0.33 0.88
C LEU A 118 -0.97 -1.38 -0.17
N SER A 119 -0.14 -2.38 0.17
CA SER A 119 0.26 -3.48 -0.72
C SER A 119 -0.80 -4.58 -0.91
N LYS A 120 -1.89 -4.54 -0.15
CA LYS A 120 -3.02 -5.49 -0.25
C LYS A 120 -4.29 -4.83 -0.82
N GLY A 121 -5.18 -5.65 -1.39
CA GLY A 121 -6.33 -5.27 -2.23
C GLY A 121 -7.09 -3.98 -1.85
N VAL A 122 -7.44 -3.78 -0.57
CA VAL A 122 -8.22 -2.60 -0.14
C VAL A 122 -7.36 -1.39 0.24
N GLY A 123 -6.10 -1.61 0.57
CA GLY A 123 -5.11 -0.55 0.68
C GLY A 123 -4.92 0.18 -0.65
N SER A 124 -5.01 -0.53 -1.76
CA SER A 124 -4.84 0.06 -3.10
C SER A 124 -5.95 1.04 -3.51
N PHE A 125 -7.21 0.80 -3.10
CA PHE A 125 -8.31 1.73 -3.41
C PHE A 125 -8.15 3.06 -2.67
N LEU A 126 -7.95 3.02 -1.35
CA LEU A 126 -7.67 4.22 -0.56
C LEU A 126 -6.38 4.90 -1.01
N PHE A 127 -5.39 4.12 -1.46
CA PHE A 127 -4.19 4.64 -2.10
C PHE A 127 -4.53 5.42 -3.37
N PHE A 128 -5.35 4.89 -4.28
CA PHE A 128 -5.69 5.57 -5.53
C PHE A 128 -6.50 6.86 -5.29
N GLU A 129 -7.43 6.84 -4.33
CA GLU A 129 -8.16 8.04 -3.94
C GLU A 129 -7.25 9.10 -3.32
N LEU A 130 -6.33 8.67 -2.45
CA LEU A 130 -5.32 9.53 -1.86
C LEU A 130 -4.36 10.09 -2.93
N PHE A 131 -3.90 9.22 -3.82
CA PHE A 131 -3.03 9.53 -4.95
C PHE A 131 -3.68 10.55 -5.88
N LYS A 132 -4.93 10.33 -6.30
CA LYS A 132 -5.73 11.24 -7.13
C LYS A 132 -5.90 12.59 -6.45
N SER A 133 -6.23 12.60 -5.15
CA SER A 133 -6.31 13.84 -4.37
C SER A 133 -4.97 14.56 -4.25
N ILE A 134 -3.86 13.84 -4.16
CA ILE A 134 -2.51 14.43 -4.16
C ILE A 134 -2.23 15.04 -5.53
N LEU A 135 -2.45 14.30 -6.62
CA LEU A 135 -2.25 14.82 -7.97
C LEU A 135 -3.03 16.11 -8.20
N LYS A 136 -4.32 16.14 -7.87
CA LYS A 136 -5.19 17.33 -8.05
C LYS A 136 -4.69 18.59 -7.34
N ASN A 137 -3.94 18.46 -6.27
CA ASN A 137 -3.43 19.60 -5.50
C ASN A 137 -1.98 19.98 -5.88
N MET A 138 -1.36 19.28 -6.84
CA MET A 138 0.03 19.56 -7.21
C MET A 138 0.14 20.81 -8.07
N PRO A 139 1.23 21.58 -7.93
CA PRO A 139 1.43 22.77 -8.75
C PRO A 139 1.65 22.38 -10.21
N LYS A 140 0.86 22.98 -11.09
CA LYS A 140 0.99 22.86 -12.53
C LYS A 140 2.14 23.72 -13.04
N THR A 141 3.32 23.13 -13.18
CA THR A 141 4.53 23.84 -13.60
C THR A 141 5.00 23.40 -14.98
N SER A 142 5.64 24.29 -15.73
CA SER A 142 6.29 23.97 -17.00
C SER A 142 7.37 22.90 -16.82
N GLU A 143 7.99 22.84 -15.65
CA GLU A 143 8.99 21.81 -15.32
C GLU A 143 8.35 20.41 -15.20
N ALA A 144 7.11 20.31 -14.72
CA ALA A 144 6.37 19.05 -14.71
C ALA A 144 6.13 18.53 -16.14
N LYS A 145 5.68 19.41 -17.07
CA LYS A 145 5.54 19.06 -18.49
C LYS A 145 6.87 18.60 -19.08
N LYS A 146 7.96 19.33 -18.84
CA LYS A 146 9.30 18.99 -19.34
C LYS A 146 9.79 17.65 -18.81
N THR A 147 9.56 17.37 -17.53
CA THR A 147 9.89 16.08 -16.89
C THR A 147 9.14 14.92 -17.55
N MET A 148 7.85 15.10 -17.79
CA MET A 148 6.99 14.11 -18.47
C MET A 148 7.51 13.83 -19.88
N VAL A 149 7.70 14.86 -20.69
CA VAL A 149 8.16 14.74 -22.09
C VAL A 149 9.54 14.08 -22.14
N THR A 150 10.47 14.46 -21.27
CA THR A 150 11.81 13.84 -21.20
C THR A 150 11.72 12.36 -20.83
N THR A 151 10.84 12.00 -19.89
CA THR A 151 10.58 10.61 -19.52
C THR A 151 10.06 9.81 -20.72
N CYS A 152 9.12 10.38 -21.48
CA CYS A 152 8.58 9.74 -22.69
C CYS A 152 9.65 9.55 -23.76
N ARG A 153 10.47 10.58 -24.04
CA ARG A 153 11.57 10.50 -25.01
C ARG A 153 12.58 9.41 -24.66
N ASN A 154 12.89 9.26 -23.38
CA ASN A 154 13.80 8.21 -22.90
C ASN A 154 13.19 6.81 -23.03
N TYR A 155 11.91 6.65 -22.67
CA TYR A 155 11.23 5.35 -22.74
C TYR A 155 11.05 4.88 -24.18
N TYR A 156 10.64 5.78 -25.08
CA TYR A 156 10.42 5.49 -26.51
C TYR A 156 11.66 5.72 -27.36
N ARG A 157 12.86 5.67 -26.77
CA ARG A 157 14.12 5.82 -27.51
C ARG A 157 14.21 4.74 -28.59
N GLY A 158 14.35 5.17 -29.84
CA GLY A 158 14.39 4.29 -31.01
C GLY A 158 13.03 4.02 -31.68
N ASN A 159 11.90 4.42 -31.07
CA ASN A 159 10.58 4.36 -31.72
C ASN A 159 10.27 5.71 -32.41
N LEU A 160 10.57 5.81 -33.71
CA LEU A 160 10.43 7.05 -34.48
C LEU A 160 8.99 7.59 -34.50
N THR A 161 7.99 6.70 -34.56
CA THR A 161 6.58 7.08 -34.59
C THR A 161 6.16 7.74 -33.27
N GLU A 162 6.50 7.12 -32.13
CA GLU A 162 6.14 7.70 -30.84
C GLU A 162 6.98 8.93 -30.51
N LEU A 163 8.23 9.01 -30.96
CA LEU A 163 9.04 10.23 -30.84
C LEU A 163 8.42 11.41 -31.62
N ALA A 164 7.89 11.17 -32.82
CA ALA A 164 7.17 12.20 -33.58
C ALA A 164 5.88 12.65 -32.85
N ASN A 165 5.12 11.70 -32.29
CA ASN A 165 3.94 12.01 -31.46
C ASN A 165 4.32 12.83 -30.22
N ILE A 166 5.45 12.52 -29.57
CA ILE A 166 5.94 13.26 -28.40
C ILE A 166 6.33 14.69 -28.78
N ASP A 167 6.98 14.90 -29.93
CA ASP A 167 7.34 16.23 -30.40
C ASP A 167 6.13 17.06 -30.83
N GLU A 168 5.12 16.41 -31.45
CA GLU A 168 3.83 17.04 -31.74
C GLU A 168 3.14 17.48 -30.43
N PHE A 169 3.09 16.59 -29.44
CA PHE A 169 2.53 16.88 -28.12
C PHE A 169 3.26 18.05 -27.45
N ASP A 170 4.59 18.04 -27.42
CA ASP A 170 5.39 19.08 -26.74
C ASP A 170 5.08 20.48 -27.32
N ARG A 171 4.92 20.58 -28.64
CA ARG A 171 4.61 21.82 -29.36
C ARG A 171 3.15 22.28 -29.24
N THR A 172 2.19 21.35 -29.32
CA THR A 172 0.78 21.68 -29.56
C THR A 172 -0.12 21.48 -28.34
N TYR A 173 0.33 20.76 -27.32
CA TYR A 173 -0.50 20.41 -26.19
C TYR A 173 -0.97 21.63 -25.39
N THR A 174 -2.28 21.70 -25.17
CA THR A 174 -2.98 22.56 -24.22
C THR A 174 -3.87 21.70 -23.32
N SER A 175 -4.19 22.20 -22.13
CA SER A 175 -5.00 21.46 -21.14
C SER A 175 -6.42 21.13 -21.64
N THR A 176 -6.98 21.96 -22.52
CA THR A 176 -8.27 21.72 -23.19
C THR A 176 -8.24 20.47 -24.09
N ASN A 177 -7.06 20.05 -24.52
CA ASN A 177 -6.90 18.96 -25.47
C ASN A 177 -6.47 17.65 -24.78
N ALA A 178 -6.58 17.57 -23.45
CA ALA A 178 -6.20 16.37 -22.70
C ALA A 178 -6.99 15.13 -23.15
N ILE A 179 -8.32 15.19 -23.21
CA ILE A 179 -9.17 14.07 -23.67
C ILE A 179 -8.80 13.60 -25.09
N PRO A 180 -8.72 14.48 -26.12
CA PRO A 180 -8.28 14.07 -27.45
C PRO A 180 -6.93 13.33 -27.46
N TRP A 181 -5.95 13.83 -26.70
CA TRP A 181 -4.64 13.19 -26.59
C TRP A 181 -4.69 11.83 -25.87
N TYR A 182 -5.64 11.63 -24.96
CA TYR A 182 -5.84 10.38 -24.25
C TYR A 182 -6.45 9.32 -25.16
N ILE A 183 -7.43 9.70 -25.98
CA ILE A 183 -8.15 8.78 -26.86
C ILE A 183 -7.32 8.42 -28.09
N LYS A 184 -6.43 9.33 -28.54
CA LYS A 184 -5.48 9.05 -29.63
C LYS A 184 -4.57 7.88 -29.23
N ASP A 185 -4.41 6.92 -30.15
CA ASP A 185 -3.54 5.74 -29.99
C ASP A 185 -2.05 6.13 -30.04
N THR A 186 -1.58 6.74 -28.95
CA THR A 186 -0.23 7.32 -28.79
C THR A 186 0.40 6.86 -27.49
N PHE A 187 1.65 7.29 -27.27
CA PHE A 187 2.39 7.10 -26.04
C PHE A 187 1.62 7.45 -24.76
N ILE A 188 0.70 8.42 -24.79
CA ILE A 188 -0.02 8.89 -23.60
C ILE A 188 -0.94 7.82 -23.04
N ASN A 189 -1.88 7.32 -23.84
CA ASN A 189 -2.81 6.27 -23.44
C ASN A 189 -2.04 5.03 -22.97
N LYS A 190 -1.10 4.58 -23.80
CA LYS A 190 -0.30 3.36 -23.55
C LYS A 190 0.48 3.46 -22.25
N PHE A 191 1.15 4.59 -22.01
CA PHE A 191 2.07 4.71 -20.90
C PHE A 191 1.34 4.99 -19.58
N ILE A 192 0.29 5.81 -19.59
CA ILE A 192 -0.54 6.08 -18.41
C ILE A 192 -1.28 4.82 -17.98
N ASN A 193 -1.96 4.13 -18.91
CA ASN A 193 -2.70 2.93 -18.55
C ASN A 193 -1.77 1.81 -18.09
N LYS A 194 -0.59 1.67 -18.71
CA LYS A 194 0.43 0.76 -18.20
C LYS A 194 0.84 1.12 -16.77
N ALA A 195 1.17 2.38 -16.51
CA ALA A 195 1.60 2.82 -15.17
C ALA A 195 0.49 2.68 -14.12
N LEU A 196 -0.77 2.90 -14.50
CA LEU A 196 -1.94 2.70 -13.63
C LEU A 196 -2.12 1.21 -13.30
N ARG A 197 -2.00 0.34 -14.31
CA ARG A 197 -2.07 -1.11 -14.17
C ARG A 197 -0.95 -1.69 -13.31
N THR A 198 0.29 -1.27 -13.54
CA THR A 198 1.47 -1.75 -12.80
C THR A 198 1.69 -1.02 -11.49
N GLU A 199 0.81 -0.07 -11.13
CA GLU A 199 1.02 0.84 -9.99
C GLU A 199 2.40 1.50 -10.02
N ASP A 200 2.89 1.87 -11.21
CA ASP A 200 4.13 2.63 -11.34
C ASP A 200 3.88 4.09 -10.97
N VAL A 201 3.81 4.31 -9.66
CA VAL A 201 3.56 5.60 -9.02
C VAL A 201 4.62 6.62 -9.44
N SER A 202 5.85 6.20 -9.78
CA SER A 202 6.89 7.11 -10.27
C SER A 202 6.54 7.66 -11.65
N VAL A 203 6.09 6.81 -12.57
CA VAL A 203 5.60 7.24 -13.88
C VAL A 203 4.35 8.09 -13.71
N LEU A 204 3.37 7.68 -12.90
CA LEU A 204 2.16 8.46 -12.69
C LEU A 204 2.46 9.87 -12.13
N TYR A 205 3.44 10.01 -11.23
CA TYR A 205 3.94 11.32 -10.78
C TYR A 205 4.58 12.15 -11.89
N ARG A 206 5.39 11.54 -12.75
CA ARG A 206 6.00 12.24 -13.89
C ARG A 206 4.92 12.71 -14.86
N PHE A 207 3.83 11.96 -14.98
CA PHE A 207 2.64 12.29 -15.75
C PHE A 207 1.62 13.18 -15.03
N ARG A 208 1.89 13.62 -13.79
CA ARG A 208 0.97 14.45 -12.98
C ARG A 208 0.37 15.62 -13.75
N PHE A 209 1.21 16.28 -14.56
CA PHE A 209 0.81 17.44 -15.35
C PHE A 209 -0.37 17.11 -16.29
N TYR A 210 -0.31 15.96 -16.95
CA TYR A 210 -1.33 15.53 -17.89
C TYR A 210 -2.52 14.85 -17.20
N ILE A 211 -2.28 14.01 -16.18
CA ILE A 211 -3.35 13.32 -15.44
C ILE A 211 -4.30 14.32 -14.78
N MET A 212 -3.77 15.43 -14.25
CA MET A 212 -4.58 16.52 -13.71
C MET A 212 -5.47 17.16 -14.78
N ASP A 213 -4.89 17.56 -15.92
CA ASP A 213 -5.64 18.15 -17.02
C ASP A 213 -6.73 17.20 -17.53
N LEU A 214 -6.40 15.91 -17.67
CA LEU A 214 -7.37 14.89 -18.07
C LEU A 214 -8.51 14.80 -17.06
N SER A 215 -8.22 14.74 -15.75
CA SER A 215 -9.24 14.69 -14.71
C SER A 215 -10.15 15.92 -14.72
N GLU A 216 -9.60 17.13 -14.87
CA GLU A 216 -10.37 18.38 -14.97
C GLU A 216 -11.28 18.39 -16.21
N GLN A 217 -10.77 17.97 -17.37
CA GLN A 217 -11.57 17.89 -18.59
C GLN A 217 -12.70 16.85 -18.48
N LEU A 218 -12.44 15.71 -17.85
CA LEU A 218 -13.46 14.68 -17.62
C LEU A 218 -14.55 15.17 -16.66
N GLU A 219 -14.19 15.90 -15.60
CA GLU A 219 -15.15 16.53 -14.70
C GLU A 219 -16.06 17.51 -15.44
N MET A 220 -15.49 18.39 -16.29
CA MET A 220 -16.29 19.32 -17.09
C MET A 220 -17.27 18.58 -18.01
N LYS A 221 -16.82 17.54 -18.73
CA LYS A 221 -17.68 16.71 -19.59
C LYS A 221 -18.75 15.96 -18.81
N PHE A 222 -18.46 15.52 -17.59
CA PHE A 222 -19.44 14.90 -16.71
C PHE A 222 -20.53 15.88 -16.28
N PHE A 223 -20.18 17.12 -15.93
CA PHE A 223 -21.18 18.16 -15.63
C PHE A 223 -22.06 18.46 -16.85
N GLU A 224 -21.49 18.58 -18.05
CA GLU A 224 -22.24 18.74 -19.30
C GLU A 224 -23.20 17.55 -19.55
N LEU A 225 -22.75 16.33 -19.28
CA LEU A 225 -23.56 15.12 -19.42
C LEU A 225 -24.74 15.13 -18.44
N LYS A 226 -24.50 15.47 -17.17
CA LYS A 226 -25.51 15.51 -16.11
C LYS A 226 -26.58 16.59 -16.35
N GLU A 227 -26.23 17.69 -16.99
CA GLU A 227 -27.21 18.70 -17.41
C GLU A 227 -28.12 18.20 -18.54
N LYS A 228 -27.56 17.42 -19.48
CA LYS A 228 -28.26 16.93 -20.67
C LYS A 228 -29.06 15.64 -20.44
N GLN A 229 -28.60 14.79 -19.53
CA GLN A 229 -29.13 13.45 -19.29
C GLN A 229 -29.36 13.23 -17.78
N LYS A 230 -30.60 12.90 -17.41
CA LYS A 230 -31.03 12.74 -16.02
C LYS A 230 -31.40 11.31 -15.64
N ASP A 231 -31.12 10.35 -16.49
CA ASP A 231 -31.54 8.95 -16.34
C ASP A 231 -30.34 8.01 -16.17
N ILE A 232 -30.66 6.74 -15.93
CA ILE A 232 -29.69 5.64 -15.83
C ILE A 232 -28.95 5.47 -17.16
N LEU A 233 -27.63 5.47 -17.11
CA LEU A 233 -26.74 5.19 -18.22
C LEU A 233 -26.32 3.73 -18.19
N GLN A 234 -26.57 3.00 -19.28
CA GLN A 234 -26.05 1.66 -19.49
C GLN A 234 -24.80 1.72 -20.35
N LEU A 235 -23.71 1.15 -19.86
CA LEU A 235 -22.42 1.10 -20.55
C LEU A 235 -21.95 -0.34 -20.67
N TYR A 236 -21.26 -0.63 -21.75
CA TYR A 236 -20.79 -1.97 -22.10
C TYR A 236 -19.31 -1.94 -22.43
N ARG A 237 -18.58 -2.97 -22.02
CA ARG A 237 -17.16 -3.16 -22.37
C ARG A 237 -16.83 -4.64 -22.50
N HIS A 238 -16.07 -4.97 -23.53
CA HIS A 238 -15.43 -6.28 -23.65
C HIS A 238 -14.12 -6.32 -22.84
N SER A 239 -13.88 -7.44 -22.16
CA SER A 239 -12.58 -7.78 -21.57
C SER A 239 -12.26 -9.28 -21.73
N GLN A 240 -11.01 -9.66 -21.46
CA GLN A 240 -10.59 -11.05 -21.31
C GLN A 240 -10.04 -11.25 -19.90
N LEU A 241 -10.56 -12.24 -19.17
CA LEU A 241 -10.17 -12.56 -17.80
C LEU A 241 -9.66 -14.01 -17.73
N ASN A 242 -8.68 -14.29 -16.88
CA ASN A 242 -8.31 -15.67 -16.61
C ASN A 242 -9.39 -16.35 -15.73
N ARG A 243 -9.33 -17.69 -15.63
CA ARG A 243 -10.32 -18.45 -14.86
C ARG A 243 -10.39 -18.04 -13.38
N ASN A 244 -9.23 -17.78 -12.76
CA ASN A 244 -9.18 -17.36 -11.36
C ASN A 244 -9.87 -16.00 -11.14
N GLU A 245 -9.76 -15.09 -12.10
CA GLU A 245 -10.43 -13.78 -12.07
C GLU A 245 -11.94 -13.94 -12.20
N VAL A 246 -12.41 -14.76 -13.14
CA VAL A 246 -13.84 -15.06 -13.28
C VAL A 246 -14.40 -15.69 -12.01
N GLU A 247 -13.73 -16.69 -11.45
CA GLU A 247 -14.11 -17.30 -10.17
C GLU A 247 -14.11 -16.28 -9.03
N ASN A 248 -13.16 -15.34 -9.02
CA ASN A 248 -13.15 -14.25 -8.05
C ASN A 248 -14.37 -13.33 -8.20
N PHE A 249 -14.83 -13.02 -9.41
CA PHE A 249 -16.10 -12.29 -9.61
C PHE A 249 -17.29 -13.08 -9.06
N GLN A 250 -17.34 -14.39 -9.29
CA GLN A 250 -18.42 -15.23 -8.76
C GLN A 250 -18.44 -15.29 -7.23
N ARG A 251 -17.28 -15.42 -6.58
CA ARG A 251 -17.17 -15.46 -5.10
C ARG A 251 -17.51 -14.12 -4.45
N ASN A 252 -17.40 -13.01 -5.19
CA ASN A 252 -17.55 -11.64 -4.68
C ASN A 252 -18.82 -10.94 -5.14
N ILE A 253 -19.85 -11.67 -5.59
CA ILE A 253 -21.17 -11.08 -5.87
C ILE A 253 -21.67 -10.36 -4.60
N GLY A 254 -22.14 -9.12 -4.77
CA GLY A 254 -22.53 -8.22 -3.69
C GLY A 254 -21.39 -7.40 -3.05
N ASN A 255 -20.13 -7.70 -3.35
CA ASN A 255 -18.98 -6.88 -2.95
C ASN A 255 -18.72 -5.77 -3.98
N LEU A 256 -17.84 -4.82 -3.65
CA LEU A 256 -17.51 -3.74 -4.58
C LEU A 256 -16.30 -4.11 -5.44
N ILE A 257 -16.10 -3.35 -6.50
CA ILE A 257 -14.90 -3.30 -7.32
C ILE A 257 -14.58 -1.84 -7.61
N SER A 258 -13.32 -1.55 -7.92
CA SER A 258 -12.91 -0.21 -8.35
C SER A 258 -12.08 -0.26 -9.64
N THR A 259 -12.16 0.81 -10.43
CA THR A 259 -11.36 0.96 -11.66
C THR A 259 -9.93 1.34 -11.34
N ASN A 260 -8.98 0.63 -11.94
CA ASN A 260 -7.56 0.93 -11.78
C ASN A 260 -7.03 1.81 -12.90
N GLU A 261 -7.72 1.85 -14.03
CA GLU A 261 -7.41 2.66 -15.20
C GLU A 261 -8.64 3.46 -15.64
N TYR A 262 -8.46 4.42 -16.54
CA TYR A 262 -9.60 5.04 -17.18
C TYR A 262 -10.27 4.02 -18.11
N LEU A 263 -11.55 3.74 -17.88
CA LEU A 263 -12.27 2.73 -18.67
C LEU A 263 -12.98 3.39 -19.84
N SER A 264 -12.51 3.08 -21.06
CA SER A 264 -13.31 3.32 -22.27
C SER A 264 -14.45 2.30 -22.35
N THR A 265 -15.67 2.78 -22.51
CA THR A 265 -16.90 2.01 -22.53
C THR A 265 -17.81 2.54 -23.63
N SER A 266 -18.83 1.78 -24.03
CA SER A 266 -19.82 2.24 -25.01
C SER A 266 -21.24 2.05 -24.51
N SER A 267 -22.16 2.96 -24.83
CA SER A 267 -23.59 2.72 -24.58
C SER A 267 -24.25 1.79 -25.60
N GLN A 268 -23.49 1.29 -26.58
CA GLN A 268 -23.99 0.37 -27.61
C GLN A 268 -23.51 -1.05 -27.32
N LEU A 269 -24.46 -1.91 -26.91
CA LEU A 269 -24.19 -3.33 -26.65
C LEU A 269 -23.55 -4.03 -27.86
N SER A 270 -24.05 -3.77 -29.07
CA SER A 270 -23.55 -4.37 -30.31
C SER A 270 -22.06 -4.12 -30.54
N VAL A 271 -21.56 -2.93 -30.18
CA VAL A 271 -20.14 -2.58 -30.31
C VAL A 271 -19.29 -3.44 -29.38
N ALA A 272 -19.64 -3.49 -28.10
CA ALA A 272 -18.90 -4.28 -27.11
C ALA A 272 -18.95 -5.78 -27.43
N TYR A 273 -20.11 -6.27 -27.88
CA TYR A 273 -20.31 -7.65 -28.30
C TYR A 273 -19.48 -8.03 -29.53
N ASP A 274 -19.48 -7.18 -30.55
CA ASP A 274 -18.67 -7.36 -31.76
C ASP A 274 -17.17 -7.46 -31.42
N PHE A 275 -16.68 -6.60 -30.51
CA PHE A 275 -15.32 -6.70 -30.03
C PHE A 275 -15.06 -8.01 -29.27
N ALA A 276 -15.99 -8.46 -28.43
CA ALA A 276 -15.83 -9.69 -27.67
C ALA A 276 -15.70 -10.94 -28.56
N ILE A 277 -16.51 -11.03 -29.62
CA ILE A 277 -16.49 -12.15 -30.55
C ILE A 277 -15.26 -12.09 -31.48
N LYS A 278 -14.92 -10.90 -32.00
CA LYS A 278 -13.79 -10.70 -32.92
C LYS A 278 -12.44 -10.86 -32.22
N SER A 279 -12.37 -10.62 -30.92
CA SER A 279 -11.15 -10.83 -30.13
C SER A 279 -10.75 -12.31 -30.06
N PRO A 280 -9.54 -12.70 -30.49
CA PRO A 280 -9.11 -14.10 -30.43
C PRO A 280 -9.09 -14.59 -28.99
N LYS A 281 -9.69 -15.77 -28.73
CA LYS A 281 -9.66 -16.40 -27.40
C LYS A 281 -8.23 -16.82 -27.09
N ARG A 282 -7.64 -16.25 -26.04
CA ARG A 282 -6.29 -16.60 -25.57
C ARG A 282 -6.36 -17.85 -24.71
N ASP A 283 -5.35 -18.69 -24.77
CA ASP A 283 -5.32 -19.91 -23.98
C ASP A 283 -5.29 -19.58 -22.47
N GLY A 284 -6.14 -20.24 -21.69
CA GLY A 284 -6.36 -19.92 -20.27
C GLY A 284 -7.20 -18.68 -19.96
N PHE A 285 -7.76 -18.00 -20.98
CA PHE A 285 -8.60 -16.81 -20.81
C PHE A 285 -10.03 -17.00 -21.34
N GLU A 286 -10.97 -16.40 -20.62
CA GLU A 286 -12.38 -16.37 -20.95
C GLU A 286 -12.78 -14.98 -21.47
N ARG A 287 -13.69 -14.98 -22.46
CA ARG A 287 -14.30 -13.74 -22.98
C ARG A 287 -15.34 -13.25 -21.98
N VAL A 288 -15.26 -11.97 -21.64
CA VAL A 288 -16.17 -11.35 -20.68
C VAL A 288 -16.78 -10.10 -21.31
N LEU A 289 -18.09 -9.96 -21.17
CA LEU A 289 -18.85 -8.75 -21.44
C LEU A 289 -19.27 -8.14 -20.09
N PHE A 290 -18.81 -6.93 -19.84
CA PHE A 290 -19.23 -6.14 -18.69
C PHE A 290 -20.39 -5.23 -19.08
N GLU A 291 -21.44 -5.26 -18.28
CA GLU A 291 -22.55 -4.32 -18.28
C GLU A 291 -22.47 -3.46 -17.02
N TYR A 292 -22.30 -2.15 -17.19
CA TYR A 292 -22.25 -1.17 -16.12
C TYR A 292 -23.54 -0.36 -16.11
N GLN A 293 -24.25 -0.39 -15.00
CA GLN A 293 -25.41 0.45 -14.75
C GLN A 293 -25.01 1.66 -13.91
N VAL A 294 -25.20 2.87 -14.44
CA VAL A 294 -24.80 4.11 -13.77
C VAL A 294 -25.98 5.04 -13.60
N ASP A 295 -26.45 5.21 -12.38
CA ASP A 295 -27.44 6.23 -12.05
C ASP A 295 -26.75 7.57 -11.73
N LEU A 296 -26.83 8.51 -12.67
CA LEU A 296 -26.21 9.84 -12.57
C LEU A 296 -26.83 10.74 -11.48
N ASN A 297 -28.01 10.37 -10.95
CA ASN A 297 -28.66 11.09 -9.85
C ASN A 297 -28.19 10.60 -8.47
N ILE A 298 -27.89 9.30 -8.36
CA ILE A 298 -27.45 8.68 -7.12
C ILE A 298 -25.96 8.90 -6.92
N VAL A 299 -25.17 8.75 -7.98
CA VAL A 299 -23.72 8.73 -7.90
C VAL A 299 -23.16 10.14 -8.07
N GLN A 300 -22.44 10.61 -7.05
CA GLN A 300 -21.83 11.93 -6.96
C GLN A 300 -20.31 11.88 -7.13
N THR A 301 -19.68 10.73 -6.84
CA THR A 301 -18.21 10.62 -6.81
C THR A 301 -17.61 10.07 -8.11
N ILE A 302 -18.37 9.32 -8.90
CA ILE A 302 -17.90 8.72 -10.15
C ILE A 302 -18.06 9.69 -11.30
N ILE A 303 -16.95 9.97 -11.98
CA ILE A 303 -16.90 10.86 -13.15
C ILE A 303 -16.97 9.99 -14.41
N ILE A 304 -17.94 10.30 -15.27
CA ILE A 304 -18.12 9.66 -16.58
C ILE A 304 -18.28 10.75 -17.64
N ALA A 305 -17.40 10.75 -18.63
CA ALA A 305 -17.44 11.72 -19.71
C ALA A 305 -17.96 11.09 -21.00
N ASP A 306 -18.95 11.72 -21.64
CA ASP A 306 -19.27 11.44 -23.05
C ASP A 306 -18.16 12.03 -23.92
N VAL A 307 -17.42 11.14 -24.61
CA VAL A 307 -16.26 11.50 -25.43
C VAL A 307 -16.44 11.12 -26.89
N ARG A 308 -17.70 10.93 -27.33
CA ARG A 308 -18.03 10.51 -28.72
C ARG A 308 -17.39 11.38 -29.79
N GLU A 309 -17.25 12.68 -29.53
CA GLU A 309 -16.69 13.66 -30.47
C GLU A 309 -15.20 13.41 -30.78
N TYR A 310 -14.52 12.63 -29.93
CA TYR A 310 -13.11 12.28 -30.06
C TYR A 310 -12.89 10.80 -30.37
N SER A 311 -13.96 10.00 -30.46
CA SER A 311 -13.83 8.56 -30.63
C SER A 311 -13.11 8.22 -31.93
N LYS A 312 -12.26 7.20 -31.87
CA LYS A 312 -11.60 6.64 -33.06
C LYS A 312 -12.63 6.10 -34.08
N PHE A 313 -13.82 5.75 -33.62
CA PHE A 313 -14.91 5.23 -34.42
C PHE A 313 -16.09 6.23 -34.37
N PRO A 314 -16.30 7.04 -35.42
CA PRO A 314 -17.31 8.12 -35.39
C PRO A 314 -18.75 7.68 -35.12
N GLU A 315 -19.06 6.40 -35.37
CA GLU A 315 -20.39 5.81 -35.14
C GLU A 315 -20.56 5.25 -33.71
N GLN A 316 -19.49 5.19 -32.93
CA GLN A 316 -19.50 4.68 -31.56
C GLN A 316 -19.83 5.79 -30.57
N VAL A 317 -20.74 5.50 -29.67
CA VAL A 317 -20.97 6.34 -28.49
C VAL A 317 -20.00 5.90 -27.40
N GLU A 318 -18.84 6.56 -27.35
CA GLU A 318 -17.77 6.26 -26.39
C GLU A 318 -17.89 7.11 -25.13
N PHE A 319 -17.78 6.45 -23.97
CA PHE A 319 -17.72 7.08 -22.66
C PHE A 319 -16.42 6.70 -21.97
N LEU A 320 -15.79 7.67 -21.32
CA LEU A 320 -14.60 7.46 -20.50
C LEU A 320 -14.97 7.57 -19.01
N VAL A 321 -14.78 6.49 -18.28
CA VAL A 321 -14.95 6.43 -16.83
C VAL A 321 -13.60 6.75 -16.17
N ASP A 322 -13.62 7.64 -15.18
CA ASP A 322 -12.43 8.06 -14.44
C ASP A 322 -11.81 6.93 -13.58
N ILE A 323 -10.56 7.11 -13.17
CA ILE A 323 -9.87 6.22 -12.23
C ILE A 323 -10.53 6.28 -10.85
N GLY A 324 -10.56 5.13 -10.16
CA GLY A 324 -11.15 5.00 -8.83
C GLY A 324 -12.67 4.84 -8.80
N ALA A 325 -13.34 4.75 -9.96
CA ALA A 325 -14.78 4.57 -10.02
C ALA A 325 -15.20 3.25 -9.35
N VAL A 326 -16.20 3.30 -8.46
CA VAL A 326 -16.62 2.16 -7.64
C VAL A 326 -17.92 1.55 -8.15
N PHE A 327 -17.93 0.23 -8.31
CA PHE A 327 -19.11 -0.52 -8.72
C PHE A 327 -19.39 -1.66 -7.75
N GLN A 328 -20.64 -2.07 -7.57
CA GLN A 328 -21.01 -3.29 -6.87
C GLN A 328 -21.28 -4.40 -7.87
N ILE A 329 -20.80 -5.62 -7.60
CA ILE A 329 -21.03 -6.78 -8.47
C ILE A 329 -22.45 -7.30 -8.24
N ASP A 330 -23.27 -7.30 -9.28
CA ASP A 330 -24.64 -7.80 -9.23
C ASP A 330 -24.73 -9.27 -9.64
N SER A 331 -24.04 -9.63 -10.72
CA SER A 331 -24.04 -11.00 -11.24
C SER A 331 -22.77 -11.30 -12.06
N CYS A 332 -22.41 -12.59 -12.11
CA CYS A 332 -21.36 -13.11 -12.99
C CYS A 332 -21.80 -14.50 -13.48
N GLN A 333 -22.22 -14.59 -14.74
CA GLN A 333 -22.86 -15.79 -15.31
C GLN A 333 -22.26 -16.12 -16.68
N TYR A 334 -22.14 -17.40 -16.99
CA TYR A 334 -21.69 -17.84 -18.31
C TYR A 334 -22.88 -17.99 -19.26
N ASN A 335 -22.82 -17.31 -20.40
CA ASN A 335 -23.81 -17.44 -21.48
C ASN A 335 -23.33 -18.50 -22.49
N VAL A 336 -24.05 -19.62 -22.52
CA VAL A 336 -23.71 -20.77 -23.39
C VAL A 336 -23.96 -20.46 -24.87
N GLU A 337 -24.98 -19.66 -25.19
CA GLU A 337 -25.33 -19.35 -26.59
C GLU A 337 -24.29 -18.43 -27.24
N GLU A 338 -23.71 -17.53 -26.45
CA GLU A 338 -22.78 -16.50 -26.90
C GLU A 338 -21.30 -16.85 -26.65
N ASP A 339 -21.02 -17.98 -25.98
CA ASP A 339 -19.69 -18.40 -25.51
C ASP A 339 -18.91 -17.25 -24.81
N LEU A 340 -19.58 -16.57 -23.89
CA LEU A 340 -18.99 -15.48 -23.12
C LEU A 340 -19.58 -15.38 -21.71
N TRP A 341 -18.80 -14.85 -20.78
CA TRP A 341 -19.26 -14.50 -19.45
C TRP A 341 -19.90 -13.12 -19.46
N HIS A 342 -21.06 -13.01 -18.83
CA HIS A 342 -21.75 -11.75 -18.60
C HIS A 342 -21.58 -11.33 -17.14
N VAL A 343 -21.01 -10.15 -16.94
CA VAL A 343 -20.80 -9.56 -15.62
C VAL A 343 -21.56 -8.25 -15.52
N GLN A 344 -22.54 -8.20 -14.62
CA GLN A 344 -23.34 -7.01 -14.37
C GLN A 344 -22.86 -6.33 -13.10
N VAL A 345 -22.68 -5.02 -13.19
CA VAL A 345 -22.27 -4.18 -12.07
C VAL A 345 -23.02 -2.86 -12.08
N HIS A 346 -23.28 -2.29 -10.90
CA HIS A 346 -23.85 -0.95 -10.79
C HIS A 346 -22.94 0.01 -10.04
N ALA A 347 -22.92 1.27 -10.49
CA ALA A 347 -22.18 2.34 -9.85
C ALA A 347 -22.75 2.67 -8.47
N THR A 348 -21.89 2.93 -7.49
CA THR A 348 -22.32 3.19 -6.11
C THR A 348 -21.38 4.14 -5.36
N ASP A 349 -21.94 4.98 -4.48
CA ASP A 349 -21.21 5.86 -3.55
C ASP A 349 -21.12 5.25 -2.13
N GLN A 350 -21.43 3.96 -1.95
CA GLN A 350 -21.47 3.33 -0.61
C GLN A 350 -20.15 3.42 0.19
N ASP A 351 -19.02 3.67 -0.46
CA ASP A 351 -17.73 3.88 0.19
C ASP A 351 -17.42 5.37 0.46
N ALA A 352 -18.17 6.29 -0.16
CA ALA A 352 -17.89 7.72 -0.19
C ALA A 352 -17.82 8.33 1.21
N ASP A 353 -18.61 7.85 2.18
CA ASP A 353 -18.57 8.35 3.56
C ASP A 353 -17.27 7.99 4.29
N LEU A 354 -16.78 6.75 4.13
CA LEU A 354 -15.55 6.28 4.79
C LEU A 354 -14.32 6.90 4.11
N THR A 355 -14.33 6.93 2.78
CA THR A 355 -13.32 7.60 1.97
C THR A 355 -13.31 9.09 2.30
N ALA A 356 -14.45 9.76 2.41
CA ALA A 356 -14.53 11.18 2.76
C ALA A 356 -14.00 11.48 4.16
N GLU A 357 -14.30 10.66 5.17
CA GLU A 357 -13.78 10.88 6.53
C GLU A 357 -12.26 10.68 6.59
N TYR A 358 -11.76 9.58 6.01
CA TYR A 358 -10.32 9.30 5.90
C TYR A 358 -9.61 10.39 5.10
N MET A 359 -10.17 10.75 3.94
CA MET A 359 -9.63 11.79 3.07
C MET A 359 -9.73 13.17 3.70
N LYS A 360 -10.74 13.49 4.50
CA LYS A 360 -10.82 14.74 5.26
C LYS A 360 -9.74 14.80 6.33
N TYR A 361 -9.52 13.71 7.06
CA TYR A 361 -8.43 13.60 8.03
C TYR A 361 -7.06 13.73 7.35
N GLN A 362 -6.85 13.03 6.24
CA GLN A 362 -5.61 13.12 5.48
C GLN A 362 -5.46 14.51 4.87
N LYS A 363 -6.47 15.08 4.17
CA LYS A 363 -6.48 16.45 3.60
C LYS A 363 -6.13 17.52 4.61
N LYS A 364 -6.62 17.42 5.86
CA LYS A 364 -6.22 18.33 6.93
C LYS A 364 -4.70 18.27 7.17
N LYS A 365 -4.12 17.08 7.15
CA LYS A 365 -2.67 16.86 7.22
C LYS A 365 -1.95 17.24 5.91
N MET A 366 -2.63 17.18 4.76
CA MET A 366 -2.10 17.55 3.44
C MET A 366 -1.91 19.06 3.30
N VAL A 367 -2.91 19.85 3.72
CA VAL A 367 -2.88 21.32 3.62
C VAL A 367 -1.73 21.92 4.45
N GLU A 368 -1.26 21.19 5.46
CA GLU A 368 -0.16 21.58 6.35
C GLU A 368 1.23 21.11 5.86
N SER A 369 1.35 20.38 4.74
CA SER A 369 2.60 19.75 4.29
C SER A 369 2.90 19.98 2.80
N ASN A 370 4.19 20.02 2.43
CA ASN A 370 4.59 20.04 1.02
C ASN A 370 4.10 18.75 0.32
N ILE A 371 3.35 18.92 -0.76
CA ILE A 371 2.68 17.84 -1.48
C ILE A 371 3.62 16.76 -2.02
N ILE A 372 4.86 17.12 -2.35
CA ILE A 372 5.89 16.18 -2.81
C ILE A 372 6.40 15.32 -1.64
N LEU A 373 6.48 15.86 -0.42
CA LEU A 373 6.81 15.07 0.78
C LEU A 373 5.74 14.03 1.10
N MET A 374 4.49 14.36 0.80
CA MET A 374 3.40 13.41 0.99
C MET A 374 3.50 12.24 0.01
N PHE A 375 3.93 12.52 -1.22
CA PHE A 375 4.17 11.50 -2.22
C PHE A 375 5.27 10.53 -1.78
N GLY A 376 6.39 11.06 -1.25
CA GLY A 376 7.43 10.24 -0.61
C GLY A 376 6.90 9.41 0.58
N ASN A 377 6.04 9.99 1.42
CA ASN A 377 5.41 9.26 2.52
C ASN A 377 4.48 8.14 2.04
N LEU A 378 3.81 8.32 0.91
CA LEU A 378 2.97 7.29 0.32
C LEU A 378 3.80 6.07 -0.07
N PHE A 379 4.97 6.28 -0.70
CA PHE A 379 5.92 5.21 -0.99
C PHE A 379 6.43 4.50 0.26
N LEU A 380 6.65 5.22 1.36
CA LEU A 380 7.00 4.57 2.63
C LEU A 380 5.89 3.65 3.15
N GLU A 381 4.62 4.03 2.96
CA GLU A 381 3.48 3.20 3.34
C GLU A 381 3.31 1.98 2.41
N MET A 382 3.76 2.08 1.15
CA MET A 382 3.84 0.94 0.21
C MET A 382 5.01 -0.02 0.47
N GLY A 383 6.01 0.39 1.28
CA GLY A 383 7.27 -0.36 1.42
C GLY A 383 8.31 -0.07 0.33
N GLU A 384 8.02 0.87 -0.58
CA GLU A 384 8.87 1.29 -1.69
C GLU A 384 9.94 2.29 -1.22
N TYR A 385 10.83 1.83 -0.33
CA TYR A 385 11.74 2.71 0.40
C TYR A 385 12.77 3.42 -0.47
N ALA A 386 13.31 2.76 -1.50
CA ALA A 386 14.29 3.36 -2.42
C ALA A 386 13.66 4.49 -3.24
N THR A 387 12.43 4.28 -3.70
CA THR A 387 11.64 5.29 -4.41
C THR A 387 11.36 6.48 -3.50
N ALA A 388 10.91 6.24 -2.26
CA ALA A 388 10.69 7.30 -1.27
C ALA A 388 11.95 8.16 -1.05
N GLU A 389 13.12 7.53 -0.90
CA GLU A 389 14.41 8.23 -0.73
C GLU A 389 14.74 9.11 -1.94
N ALA A 390 14.60 8.58 -3.15
CA ALA A 390 14.84 9.36 -4.37
C ALA A 390 13.94 10.61 -4.45
N TYR A 391 12.67 10.49 -4.03
CA TYR A 391 11.78 11.65 -3.93
C TYR A 391 12.26 12.67 -2.90
N PHE A 392 12.63 12.22 -1.70
CA PHE A 392 13.17 13.12 -0.68
C PHE A 392 14.44 13.83 -1.14
N ASP A 393 15.33 13.13 -1.87
CA ASP A 393 16.54 13.73 -2.47
C ASP A 393 16.20 14.78 -3.53
N THR A 394 15.19 14.56 -4.38
CA THR A 394 14.80 15.57 -5.39
C THR A 394 14.34 16.87 -4.76
N ILE A 395 13.63 16.82 -3.63
CA ILE A 395 13.19 18.01 -2.91
C ILE A 395 14.39 18.67 -2.21
N LEU A 396 15.25 17.87 -1.59
CA LEU A 396 16.45 18.35 -0.89
C LEU A 396 17.41 19.08 -1.84
N ASN A 397 17.51 18.62 -3.09
CA ASN A 397 18.35 19.19 -4.15
C ASN A 397 17.65 20.30 -4.96
N SER A 398 16.43 20.70 -4.61
CA SER A 398 15.76 21.82 -5.26
C SER A 398 16.46 23.15 -4.97
N LEU A 399 16.23 24.16 -5.79
CA LEU A 399 17.05 25.39 -5.80
C LEU A 399 17.02 26.20 -4.49
N ASN A 400 16.02 26.01 -3.59
CA ASN A 400 15.94 26.68 -2.28
C ASN A 400 14.93 25.99 -1.33
N PRO A 401 15.22 24.80 -0.75
CA PRO A 401 14.34 24.20 0.25
C PRO A 401 14.37 25.04 1.54
N THR A 402 13.21 25.25 2.15
CA THR A 402 13.09 25.94 3.43
C THR A 402 13.66 25.06 4.57
N ASP A 403 14.09 25.69 5.67
CA ASP A 403 14.51 24.96 6.88
C ASP A 403 13.42 24.02 7.43
N GLU A 404 12.14 24.30 7.12
CA GLU A 404 11.03 23.39 7.45
C GLU A 404 11.05 22.13 6.61
N GLU A 405 11.16 22.30 5.29
CA GLU A 405 11.19 21.19 4.35
C GLU A 405 12.40 20.32 4.60
N ILE A 406 13.58 20.92 4.83
CA ILE A 406 14.80 20.17 5.17
C ILE A 406 14.56 19.33 6.43
N ALA A 407 13.96 19.89 7.48
CA ALA A 407 13.65 19.13 8.69
C ALA A 407 12.66 17.98 8.44
N CYS A 408 11.58 18.23 7.68
CA CYS A 408 10.62 17.20 7.31
C CYS A 408 11.24 16.10 6.44
N ILE A 409 12.15 16.45 5.52
CA ILE A 409 12.89 15.50 4.68
C ILE A 409 13.76 14.59 5.54
N PHE A 410 14.59 15.14 6.42
CA PHE A 410 15.43 14.32 7.32
C PHE A 410 14.59 13.47 8.28
N PHE A 411 13.43 13.97 8.72
CA PHE A 411 12.51 13.18 9.52
C PHE A 411 12.03 11.94 8.76
N ASN A 412 11.66 12.10 7.49
CA ASN A 412 11.18 10.99 6.66
C ASN A 412 12.33 10.05 6.25
N PHE A 413 13.55 10.54 6.00
CA PHE A 413 14.73 9.67 5.86
C PHE A 413 14.96 8.84 7.14
N GLY A 414 14.82 9.46 8.32
CA GLY A 414 14.90 8.76 9.60
C GLY A 414 13.90 7.62 9.69
N LEU A 415 12.65 7.88 9.31
CA LEU A 415 11.60 6.87 9.24
C LEU A 415 11.93 5.77 8.22
N THR A 416 12.44 6.14 7.05
CA THR A 416 12.76 5.20 5.98
C THR A 416 13.84 4.21 6.42
N HIS A 417 14.93 4.72 6.99
CA HIS A 417 16.01 3.89 7.50
C HIS A 417 15.57 3.04 8.69
N GLN A 418 14.71 3.55 9.57
CA GLN A 418 14.11 2.75 10.64
C GLN A 418 13.34 1.56 10.07
N LEU A 419 12.50 1.77 9.05
CA LEU A 419 11.71 0.71 8.41
C LEU A 419 12.59 -0.33 7.70
N LYS A 420 13.71 0.09 7.11
CA LYS A 420 14.74 -0.81 6.56
C LYS A 420 15.54 -1.58 7.64
N GLY A 421 15.45 -1.17 8.91
CA GLY A 421 16.26 -1.71 10.00
C GLY A 421 17.65 -1.09 10.14
N ASP A 422 17.99 -0.08 9.34
CA ASP A 422 19.23 0.70 9.49
C ASP A 422 19.06 1.76 10.59
N PHE A 423 19.11 1.29 11.83
CA PHE A 423 18.87 2.15 12.99
C PHE A 423 19.93 3.25 13.15
N ASN A 424 21.17 3.03 12.72
CA ASN A 424 22.23 4.03 12.86
C ASN A 424 21.98 5.23 11.94
N ARG A 425 21.63 4.99 10.66
CA ARG A 425 21.22 6.09 9.76
C ARG A 425 19.94 6.75 10.25
N ALA A 426 18.97 5.98 10.75
CA ALA A 426 17.74 6.52 11.32
C ALA A 426 18.01 7.52 12.47
N ILE A 427 18.86 7.14 13.42
CA ILE A 427 19.28 7.98 14.54
C ILE A 427 19.94 9.28 14.05
N ASN A 428 20.85 9.18 13.08
CA ASN A 428 21.54 10.36 12.53
C ASN A 428 20.54 11.35 11.89
N CYS A 429 19.61 10.83 11.09
CA CYS A 429 18.55 11.63 10.47
C CYS A 429 17.63 12.28 11.51
N TYR A 430 17.22 11.56 12.56
CA TYR A 430 16.40 12.11 13.64
C TYR A 430 17.15 13.15 14.48
N ASN A 431 18.43 12.94 14.79
CA ASN A 431 19.23 13.95 15.48
C ASN A 431 19.38 15.24 14.65
N ARG A 432 19.62 15.10 13.34
CA ARG A 432 19.68 16.25 12.43
C ARG A 432 18.34 16.99 12.38
N THR A 433 17.23 16.26 12.27
CA THR A 433 15.87 16.80 12.32
C THR A 433 15.60 17.58 13.61
N TYR A 434 15.96 16.99 14.76
CA TYR A 434 15.77 17.62 16.07
C TYR A 434 16.54 18.94 16.17
N ASN A 435 17.81 18.95 15.73
CA ASN A 435 18.64 20.15 15.72
C ASN A 435 18.05 21.24 14.83
N LEU A 436 17.53 20.90 13.65
CA LEU A 436 16.87 21.85 12.75
C LEU A 436 15.64 22.48 13.42
N HIS A 437 14.79 21.68 14.09
CA HIS A 437 13.63 22.22 14.81
C HIS A 437 14.01 23.12 16.00
N MET A 438 15.09 22.79 16.71
CA MET A 438 15.56 23.55 17.88
C MET A 438 16.31 24.83 17.51
N ASN A 439 16.90 24.88 16.32
CA ASN A 439 17.63 26.05 15.80
C ASN A 439 16.73 26.99 14.98
N ALA A 440 15.55 26.54 14.55
CA ALA A 440 14.56 27.35 13.86
C ALA A 440 14.12 28.58 14.68
N ARG A 441 13.74 29.65 13.99
CA ARG A 441 13.25 30.90 14.60
C ARG A 441 11.85 31.22 14.06
N PRO A 442 10.77 31.10 14.87
CA PRO A 442 10.74 30.59 16.25
C PRO A 442 11.03 29.08 16.35
N LYS A 443 11.41 28.61 17.55
CA LYS A 443 11.70 27.18 17.79
C LYS A 443 10.46 26.33 17.56
N ARG A 444 10.62 25.23 16.84
CA ARG A 444 9.53 24.28 16.52
C ARG A 444 9.44 23.18 17.58
N LEU A 445 9.08 23.56 18.81
CA LEU A 445 9.12 22.66 19.97
C LEU A 445 8.23 21.41 19.83
N ALA A 446 7.06 21.54 19.20
CA ALA A 446 6.16 20.40 18.96
C ALA A 446 6.79 19.37 18.02
N SER A 447 7.34 19.82 16.90
CA SER A 447 8.01 18.95 15.92
C SER A 447 9.31 18.35 16.48
N ALA A 448 10.06 19.10 17.29
CA ALA A 448 11.20 18.57 18.04
C ALA A 448 10.77 17.46 19.02
N GLY A 449 9.66 17.63 19.74
CA GLY A 449 9.09 16.60 20.61
C GLY A 449 8.71 15.33 19.84
N LYS A 450 8.10 15.48 18.66
CA LYS A 450 7.76 14.35 17.78
C LYS A 450 8.98 13.59 17.32
N THR A 451 10.02 14.32 16.94
CA THR A 451 11.31 13.76 16.53
C THR A 451 11.95 12.97 17.66
N LEU A 452 11.95 13.50 18.89
CA LEU A 452 12.47 12.79 20.06
C LEU A 452 11.65 11.53 20.37
N ASN A 453 10.33 11.58 20.25
CA ASN A 453 9.51 10.38 20.44
C ASN A 453 9.89 9.28 19.44
N ASP A 454 10.10 9.63 18.17
CA ASP A 454 10.50 8.64 17.16
C ASP A 454 11.93 8.14 17.35
N LEU A 455 12.86 9.02 17.73
CA LEU A 455 14.20 8.62 18.14
C LEU A 455 14.17 7.66 19.33
N GLY A 456 13.29 7.89 20.31
CA GLY A 456 13.08 7.00 21.45
C GLY A 456 12.54 5.63 21.05
N ILE A 457 11.71 5.57 20.00
CA ILE A 457 11.25 4.30 19.42
C ILE A 457 12.43 3.51 18.84
N VAL A 458 13.30 4.16 18.05
CA VAL A 458 14.52 3.52 17.51
C VAL A 458 15.46 3.07 18.64
N TYR A 459 15.63 3.93 19.66
CA TYR A 459 15.96 3.61 21.06
C TYR A 459 15.56 2.20 21.51
N SER A 460 14.26 2.02 21.62
CA SER A 460 13.65 0.82 22.17
C SER A 460 13.86 -0.40 21.27
N GLU A 461 13.78 -0.21 19.94
CA GLU A 461 14.00 -1.26 18.93
C GLU A 461 15.41 -1.83 18.96
N GLN A 462 16.41 -1.00 19.29
CA GLN A 462 17.79 -1.42 19.54
C GLN A 462 18.01 -2.05 20.94
N GLY A 463 16.97 -2.13 21.77
CA GLY A 463 17.08 -2.62 23.15
C GLY A 463 17.60 -1.59 24.16
N ARG A 464 17.87 -0.35 23.76
CA ARG A 464 18.50 0.69 24.62
C ARG A 464 17.44 1.45 25.43
N GLN A 465 16.83 0.77 26.40
CA GLN A 465 15.67 1.29 27.15
C GLN A 465 15.91 2.63 27.87
N LEU A 466 17.08 2.82 28.50
CA LEU A 466 17.39 4.08 29.19
C LEU A 466 17.38 5.28 28.24
N LYS A 467 17.99 5.15 27.07
CA LYS A 467 18.00 6.22 26.05
C LYS A 467 16.61 6.45 25.47
N ALA A 468 15.84 5.39 25.27
CA ALA A 468 14.45 5.51 24.84
C ALA A 468 13.62 6.33 25.83
N GLU A 469 13.75 6.02 27.12
CA GLU A 469 13.07 6.73 28.19
C GLU A 469 13.47 8.21 28.24
N GLU A 470 14.77 8.52 28.20
CA GLU A 470 15.26 9.88 28.15
C GLU A 470 14.63 10.68 27.00
N CYS A 471 14.59 10.09 25.80
CA CYS A 471 13.96 10.70 24.64
C CYS A 471 12.46 10.97 24.86
N PHE A 472 11.71 9.99 25.38
CA PHE A 472 10.27 10.16 25.65
C PHE A 472 9.99 11.20 26.74
N GLN A 473 10.81 11.22 27.81
CA GLN A 473 10.68 12.23 28.86
C GLN A 473 11.01 13.64 28.35
N GLN A 474 12.03 13.77 27.50
CA GLN A 474 12.36 15.05 26.85
C GLN A 474 11.26 15.48 25.88
N ALA A 475 10.70 14.59 25.07
CA ALA A 475 9.55 14.85 24.21
C ALA A 475 8.36 15.40 25.03
N MET A 476 8.03 14.75 26.15
CA MET A 476 6.98 15.19 27.06
C MET A 476 7.24 16.59 27.65
N LYS A 477 8.51 16.91 27.98
CA LYS A 477 8.90 18.26 28.45
C LYS A 477 8.69 19.32 27.36
N LEU A 478 8.96 19.00 26.09
CA LEU A 478 8.71 19.92 24.98
C LEU A 478 7.22 20.11 24.74
N TYR A 479 6.44 19.03 24.71
CA TYR A 479 5.00 19.10 24.50
C TYR A 479 4.27 19.93 25.56
N LYS A 480 4.65 19.79 26.84
CA LYS A 480 4.12 20.63 27.93
C LYS A 480 4.29 22.14 27.68
N LYS A 481 5.31 22.53 26.90
CA LYS A 481 5.60 23.94 26.58
C LYS A 481 4.96 24.41 25.27
N SER A 482 4.54 23.51 24.40
CA SER A 482 4.28 23.85 22.99
C SER A 482 2.90 23.47 22.46
N ILE A 483 2.23 22.47 23.05
CA ILE A 483 0.94 21.99 22.55
C ILE A 483 -0.07 21.77 23.68
N PRO A 484 -1.38 21.85 23.39
CA PRO A 484 -2.42 21.52 24.37
C PRO A 484 -2.24 20.10 24.91
N LYS A 485 -2.56 19.89 26.19
CA LYS A 485 -2.43 18.58 26.86
C LYS A 485 -3.20 17.44 26.17
N LYS A 486 -4.21 17.76 25.36
CA LYS A 486 -5.05 16.82 24.60
C LYS A 486 -4.53 16.52 23.19
N HIS A 487 -3.30 16.87 22.84
CA HIS A 487 -2.77 16.56 21.51
C HIS A 487 -2.43 15.07 21.35
N VAL A 488 -2.69 14.48 20.18
CA VAL A 488 -2.50 13.06 19.87
C VAL A 488 -1.05 12.58 20.09
N ASP A 489 -0.07 13.45 19.84
CA ASP A 489 1.34 13.15 20.09
C ASP A 489 1.68 12.94 21.58
N VAL A 490 0.96 13.63 22.48
CA VAL A 490 1.09 13.42 23.93
C VAL A 490 0.63 12.01 24.29
N ALA A 491 -0.48 11.54 23.70
CA ALA A 491 -0.97 10.19 23.90
C ALA A 491 0.03 9.14 23.39
N GLY A 492 0.63 9.35 22.22
CA GLY A 492 1.68 8.46 21.70
C GLY A 492 2.88 8.33 22.65
N THR A 493 3.33 9.45 23.21
CA THR A 493 4.45 9.46 24.17
C THR A 493 4.07 8.80 25.50
N LEU A 494 2.83 9.00 25.98
CA LEU A 494 2.31 8.33 27.18
C LEU A 494 2.26 6.81 27.00
N ILE A 495 1.88 6.33 25.82
CA ILE A 495 1.88 4.89 25.49
C ILE A 495 3.29 4.33 25.53
N ASN A 496 4.25 5.03 24.94
CA ASN A 496 5.65 4.58 24.93
C ASN A 496 6.24 4.53 26.35
N LEU A 497 5.99 5.56 27.17
CA LEU A 497 6.38 5.56 28.58
C LEU A 497 5.68 4.45 29.37
N GLY A 498 4.37 4.26 29.19
CA GLY A 498 3.62 3.18 29.85
C GLY A 498 4.12 1.79 29.45
N THR A 499 4.63 1.63 28.23
CA THR A 499 5.27 0.37 27.80
C THR A 499 6.58 0.14 28.52
N ILE A 500 7.39 1.19 28.74
CA ILE A 500 8.62 1.08 29.56
C ILE A 500 8.28 0.72 31.02
N ASP A 501 7.23 1.31 31.58
CA ASP A 501 6.79 0.96 32.94
C ASP A 501 6.31 -0.49 33.02
N CYS A 502 5.56 -0.95 32.02
CA CYS A 502 5.13 -2.35 31.91
C CYS A 502 6.32 -3.31 31.80
N ASP A 503 7.34 -2.97 31.00
CA ASP A 503 8.59 -3.75 30.88
C ASP A 503 9.35 -3.83 32.23
N ARG A 504 9.16 -2.84 33.10
CA ARG A 504 9.72 -2.78 34.48
C ARG A 504 8.79 -3.34 35.56
N GLN A 505 7.66 -3.95 35.18
CA GLN A 505 6.65 -4.48 36.09
C GLN A 505 5.96 -3.39 36.96
N HIS A 506 6.05 -2.12 36.58
CA HIS A 506 5.33 -1.01 37.19
C HIS A 506 3.93 -0.87 36.56
N TYR A 507 3.10 -1.89 36.76
CA TYR A 507 1.83 -2.06 36.04
C TYR A 507 0.81 -0.94 36.34
N ASP A 508 0.72 -0.47 37.58
CA ASP A 508 -0.19 0.61 37.97
C ASP A 508 0.16 1.92 37.27
N GLU A 509 1.44 2.28 37.22
CA GLU A 509 1.94 3.46 36.52
C GLU A 509 1.69 3.38 35.02
N ALA A 510 1.82 2.18 34.42
CA ALA A 510 1.52 1.92 33.02
C ALA A 510 0.03 2.10 32.73
N ILE A 511 -0.85 1.50 33.54
CA ILE A 511 -2.31 1.62 33.43
C ILE A 511 -2.74 3.09 33.49
N VAL A 512 -2.21 3.87 34.42
CA VAL A 512 -2.51 5.31 34.53
C VAL A 512 -2.13 6.05 33.25
N LYS A 513 -0.97 5.75 32.65
CA LYS A 513 -0.53 6.38 31.40
C LYS A 513 -1.37 5.96 30.21
N TYR A 514 -1.70 4.68 30.08
CA TYR A 514 -2.56 4.17 29.01
C TYR A 514 -3.99 4.73 29.09
N ARG A 515 -4.58 4.81 30.29
CA ARG A 515 -5.91 5.44 30.46
C ARG A 515 -5.92 6.92 30.08
N LYS A 516 -4.87 7.67 30.41
CA LYS A 516 -4.71 9.06 29.96
C LYS A 516 -4.58 9.17 28.44
N ALA A 517 -3.78 8.31 27.82
CA ALA A 517 -3.66 8.26 26.37
C ALA A 517 -4.99 7.93 25.68
N LYS A 518 -5.74 6.98 26.25
CA LYS A 518 -7.09 6.62 25.78
C LYS A 518 -8.04 7.82 25.82
N GLN A 519 -8.11 8.54 26.94
CA GLN A 519 -8.95 9.75 27.04
C GLN A 519 -8.60 10.82 26.00
N ILE A 520 -7.31 10.96 25.67
CA ILE A 520 -6.88 11.87 24.60
C ILE A 520 -7.39 11.39 23.24
N TYR A 521 -7.24 10.10 22.92
CA TYR A 521 -7.78 9.53 21.68
C TYR A 521 -9.30 9.68 21.59
N ASP A 522 -10.03 9.33 22.65
CA ASP A 522 -11.50 9.44 22.72
C ASP A 522 -12.01 10.88 22.52
N SER A 523 -11.19 11.90 22.80
CA SER A 523 -11.56 13.31 22.62
C SER A 523 -11.00 13.97 21.35
N SER A 524 -10.04 13.33 20.66
CA SER A 524 -9.26 13.97 19.58
C SER A 524 -9.29 13.22 18.26
N LEU A 525 -9.75 11.97 18.25
CA LEU A 525 -9.78 11.11 17.06
C LEU A 525 -11.23 10.67 16.76
N PRO A 526 -11.55 10.42 15.48
CA PRO A 526 -12.80 9.77 15.11
C PRO A 526 -12.94 8.39 15.75
N SER A 527 -14.17 7.96 16.03
CA SER A 527 -14.45 6.67 16.68
C SER A 527 -13.92 5.45 15.91
N CYS A 528 -13.79 5.56 14.59
CA CYS A 528 -13.25 4.53 13.70
C CYS A 528 -11.70 4.50 13.66
N HIS A 529 -11.01 5.42 14.35
CA HIS A 529 -9.56 5.55 14.21
C HIS A 529 -8.82 4.33 14.82
N PRO A 530 -7.86 3.71 14.11
CA PRO A 530 -7.20 2.47 14.56
C PRO A 530 -6.48 2.55 15.91
N ASN A 531 -6.03 3.75 16.30
CA ASN A 531 -5.43 3.98 17.62
C ASN A 531 -6.35 3.61 18.79
N HIS A 532 -7.68 3.62 18.61
CA HIS A 532 -8.61 3.12 19.65
C HIS A 532 -8.40 1.62 19.91
N ALA A 533 -8.25 0.81 18.88
CA ALA A 533 -7.94 -0.61 19.07
C ALA A 533 -6.55 -0.81 19.70
N ILE A 534 -5.54 -0.04 19.27
CA ILE A 534 -4.17 -0.16 19.79
C ILE A 534 -4.11 0.11 21.31
N ILE A 535 -4.76 1.18 21.77
CA ILE A 535 -4.73 1.51 23.20
C ILE A 535 -5.47 0.46 24.04
N ARG A 536 -6.54 -0.14 23.49
CA ARG A 536 -7.27 -1.24 24.10
C ARG A 536 -6.40 -2.50 24.23
N VAL A 537 -5.69 -2.88 23.17
CA VAL A 537 -4.70 -3.98 23.23
C VAL A 537 -3.62 -3.71 24.27
N ASN A 538 -3.11 -2.47 24.38
CA ASN A 538 -2.08 -2.15 25.37
C ASN A 538 -2.61 -2.21 26.81
N LEU A 539 -3.85 -1.77 27.04
CA LEU A 539 -4.54 -1.96 28.32
C LEU A 539 -4.74 -3.45 28.63
N GLY A 540 -5.18 -4.24 27.65
CA GLY A 540 -5.31 -5.69 27.79
C GLY A 540 -3.97 -6.36 28.13
N ASN A 541 -2.88 -5.96 27.48
CA ASN A 541 -1.54 -6.51 27.73
C ASN A 541 -1.07 -6.24 29.17
N VAL A 542 -1.26 -5.01 29.68
CA VAL A 542 -0.84 -4.69 31.05
C VAL A 542 -1.73 -5.37 32.09
N TYR A 543 -3.03 -5.52 31.84
CA TYR A 543 -3.92 -6.29 32.73
C TYR A 543 -3.58 -7.78 32.73
N LEU A 544 -3.23 -8.34 31.57
CA LEU A 544 -2.75 -9.72 31.49
C LEU A 544 -1.47 -9.89 32.32
N ALA A 545 -0.50 -8.98 32.17
CA ALA A 545 0.75 -9.02 32.92
C ALA A 545 0.57 -8.79 34.44
N SER A 546 -0.43 -8.01 34.86
CA SER A 546 -0.77 -7.82 36.28
C SER A 546 -1.64 -8.95 36.88
N GLY A 547 -2.01 -9.96 36.08
CA GLY A 547 -2.87 -11.07 36.52
C GLY A 547 -4.37 -10.74 36.57
N GLU A 548 -4.78 -9.56 36.08
CA GLU A 548 -6.17 -9.11 36.03
C GLU A 548 -6.89 -9.64 34.76
N TYR A 549 -6.97 -10.96 34.61
CA TYR A 549 -7.41 -11.63 33.39
C TYR A 549 -8.79 -11.21 32.88
N SER A 550 -9.77 -10.99 33.76
CA SER A 550 -11.11 -10.54 33.36
C SER A 550 -11.09 -9.16 32.69
N LYS A 551 -10.30 -8.21 33.22
CA LYS A 551 -10.15 -6.89 32.61
C LYS A 551 -9.37 -6.96 31.30
N ALA A 552 -8.38 -7.85 31.22
CA ALA A 552 -7.66 -8.10 29.98
C ALA A 552 -8.62 -8.61 28.88
N CYS A 553 -9.51 -9.55 29.22
CA CYS A 553 -10.52 -10.08 28.31
C CYS A 553 -11.41 -8.97 27.74
N GLU A 554 -12.00 -8.14 28.62
CA GLU A 554 -12.86 -7.03 28.22
C GLU A 554 -12.15 -6.06 27.25
N GLU A 555 -10.92 -5.68 27.56
CA GLU A 555 -10.15 -4.76 26.72
C GLU A 555 -9.80 -5.38 25.35
N TYR A 556 -9.45 -6.67 25.29
CA TYR A 556 -9.18 -7.36 24.03
C TYR A 556 -10.45 -7.61 23.19
N GLU A 557 -11.59 -7.91 23.80
CA GLU A 557 -12.86 -8.05 23.05
C GLU A 557 -13.29 -6.74 22.40
N ILE A 558 -13.14 -5.62 23.12
CA ILE A 558 -13.39 -4.28 22.56
C ILE A 558 -12.39 -4.00 21.43
N ALA A 559 -11.10 -4.34 21.62
CA ALA A 559 -10.10 -4.17 20.57
C ALA A 559 -10.44 -4.99 19.33
N LEU A 560 -10.81 -6.26 19.49
CA LEU A 560 -11.18 -7.17 18.41
C LEU A 560 -12.39 -6.63 17.63
N LYS A 561 -13.41 -6.14 18.32
CA LYS A 561 -14.59 -5.54 17.69
C LYS A 561 -14.21 -4.31 16.85
N LEU A 562 -13.38 -3.41 17.40
CA LEU A 562 -12.90 -2.24 16.68
C LEU A 562 -12.03 -2.61 15.47
N GLN A 563 -11.18 -3.62 15.63
CA GLN A 563 -10.36 -4.16 14.54
C GLN A 563 -11.24 -4.79 13.46
N GLN A 564 -12.22 -5.62 13.79
CA GLN A 564 -13.14 -6.22 12.81
C GLN A 564 -14.04 -5.20 12.11
N GLN A 565 -14.30 -4.05 12.72
CA GLN A 565 -15.02 -2.94 12.08
C GLN A 565 -14.15 -2.16 11.09
N SER A 566 -12.83 -2.18 11.27
CA SER A 566 -11.90 -1.32 10.55
C SER A 566 -10.87 -2.06 9.71
N LEU A 567 -10.61 -3.34 9.89
CA LEU A 567 -9.54 -4.09 9.25
C LEU A 567 -10.10 -5.30 8.50
N PRO A 568 -9.44 -5.77 7.43
CA PRO A 568 -9.75 -7.06 6.81
C PRO A 568 -9.80 -8.18 7.82
N ASN A 569 -10.65 -9.17 7.55
CA ASN A 569 -10.80 -10.31 8.45
C ASN A 569 -9.51 -11.12 8.61
N ASP A 570 -8.62 -11.08 7.62
CA ASP A 570 -7.31 -11.75 7.60
C ASP A 570 -6.16 -10.85 8.10
N HIS A 571 -6.45 -9.67 8.67
CA HIS A 571 -5.38 -8.77 9.09
C HIS A 571 -4.55 -9.34 10.26
N PRO A 572 -3.20 -9.28 10.22
CA PRO A 572 -2.33 -9.81 11.29
C PRO A 572 -2.62 -9.29 12.70
N ASP A 573 -3.11 -8.05 12.82
CA ASP A 573 -3.49 -7.49 14.12
C ASP A 573 -4.70 -8.22 14.74
N ILE A 574 -5.62 -8.74 13.92
CA ILE A 574 -6.74 -9.56 14.39
C ILE A 574 -6.21 -10.88 14.93
N ALA A 575 -5.32 -11.56 14.20
CA ALA A 575 -4.69 -12.80 14.66
C ALA A 575 -3.99 -12.63 16.01
N ARG A 576 -3.27 -11.52 16.19
CA ARG A 576 -2.61 -11.21 17.46
C ARG A 576 -3.60 -10.98 18.61
N THR A 577 -4.68 -10.22 18.38
CA THR A 577 -5.70 -10.00 19.42
C THR A 577 -6.41 -11.30 19.79
N LEU A 578 -6.73 -12.14 18.79
CA LEU A 578 -7.33 -13.45 19.01
C LEU A 578 -6.40 -14.37 19.81
N HIS A 579 -5.12 -14.40 19.49
CA HIS A 579 -4.13 -15.13 20.27
C HIS A 579 -4.09 -14.65 21.73
N ASN A 580 -4.08 -13.33 21.97
CA ASN A 580 -4.11 -12.78 23.32
C ASN A 580 -5.41 -13.14 24.07
N LEU A 581 -6.55 -13.18 23.38
CA LEU A 581 -7.82 -13.67 23.95
C LEU A 581 -7.72 -15.16 24.30
N ALA A 582 -7.11 -15.99 23.46
CA ALA A 582 -6.90 -17.40 23.78
C ALA A 582 -6.07 -17.59 25.05
N VAL A 583 -4.97 -16.83 25.20
CA VAL A 583 -4.15 -16.84 26.42
C VAL A 583 -4.96 -16.44 27.64
N VAL A 584 -5.73 -15.35 27.57
CA VAL A 584 -6.58 -14.90 28.69
C VAL A 584 -7.66 -15.93 29.04
N GLN A 585 -8.32 -16.52 28.05
CA GLN A 585 -9.35 -17.52 28.28
C GLN A 585 -8.79 -18.80 28.92
N THR A 586 -7.54 -19.16 28.59
CA THR A 586 -6.82 -20.28 29.24
C THR A 586 -6.63 -20.00 30.73
N HIS A 587 -6.16 -18.80 31.10
CA HIS A 587 -6.03 -18.40 32.51
C HIS A 587 -7.38 -18.30 33.24
N LEU A 588 -8.48 -18.04 32.53
CA LEU A 588 -9.84 -18.04 33.08
C LEU A 588 -10.46 -19.45 33.17
N GLY A 589 -9.79 -20.48 32.65
CA GLY A 589 -10.28 -21.88 32.63
C GLY A 589 -11.26 -22.19 31.50
N ASN A 590 -11.48 -21.27 30.55
CA ASN A 590 -12.40 -21.44 29.42
C ASN A 590 -11.70 -22.07 28.21
N ILE A 591 -11.23 -23.31 28.36
CA ILE A 591 -10.34 -23.98 27.40
C ILE A 591 -10.95 -24.09 25.98
N GLU A 592 -12.23 -24.44 25.88
CA GLU A 592 -12.91 -24.58 24.57
C GLU A 592 -12.95 -23.25 23.80
N GLN A 593 -13.23 -22.14 24.50
CA GLN A 593 -13.23 -20.83 23.88
C GLN A 593 -11.81 -20.38 23.50
N ALA A 594 -10.81 -20.72 24.31
CA ALA A 594 -9.42 -20.48 23.99
C ALA A 594 -8.99 -21.21 22.71
N LYS A 595 -9.36 -22.48 22.54
CA LYS A 595 -9.09 -23.27 21.32
C LYS A 595 -9.69 -22.61 20.08
N GLN A 596 -10.96 -22.19 20.14
CA GLN A 596 -11.63 -21.50 19.03
C GLN A 596 -10.92 -20.20 18.61
N TYR A 597 -10.48 -19.39 19.58
CA TYR A 597 -9.72 -18.17 19.27
C TYR A 597 -8.36 -18.49 18.66
N LEU A 598 -7.69 -19.55 19.13
CA LEU A 598 -6.37 -19.93 18.66
C LEU A 598 -6.41 -20.51 17.25
N GLU A 599 -7.39 -21.37 16.93
CA GLU A 599 -7.63 -21.90 15.59
C GLU A 599 -7.85 -20.76 14.58
N ARG A 600 -8.69 -19.79 14.92
CA ARG A 600 -8.93 -18.63 14.06
C ARG A 600 -7.70 -17.74 13.92
N ALA A 601 -6.90 -17.59 14.98
CA ALA A 601 -5.64 -16.85 14.91
C ALA A 601 -4.64 -17.55 13.98
N GLU A 602 -4.56 -18.88 14.03
CA GLU A 602 -3.69 -19.71 13.18
C GLU A 602 -4.12 -19.66 11.70
N GLU A 603 -5.43 -19.75 11.43
CA GLU A 603 -5.98 -19.60 10.09
C GLU A 603 -5.56 -18.26 9.48
N ILE A 604 -5.77 -17.16 10.21
CA ILE A 604 -5.37 -15.83 9.71
C ILE A 604 -3.85 -15.72 9.53
N ALA A 605 -3.08 -16.18 10.52
CA ALA A 605 -1.63 -16.04 10.51
C ALA A 605 -0.98 -16.88 9.40
N SER A 606 -1.48 -18.10 9.13
CA SER A 606 -0.97 -18.97 8.06
C SER A 606 -1.18 -18.38 6.66
N HIS A 607 -2.26 -17.63 6.45
CA HIS A 607 -2.54 -16.98 5.17
C HIS A 607 -1.76 -15.66 4.97
N THR A 608 -1.32 -15.00 6.05
CA THR A 608 -0.84 -13.61 5.96
C THR A 608 0.57 -13.36 6.46
N LEU A 609 1.15 -14.29 7.20
CA LEU A 609 2.45 -14.13 7.85
C LEU A 609 3.37 -15.28 7.46
N SER A 610 4.66 -15.00 7.29
CA SER A 610 5.63 -16.05 7.05
C SER A 610 5.69 -17.02 8.23
N SER A 611 6.05 -18.28 7.96
CA SER A 611 6.17 -19.33 8.96
C SER A 611 7.15 -19.02 10.09
N LYS A 612 8.10 -18.09 9.85
CA LYS A 612 9.09 -17.60 10.81
C LYS A 612 8.62 -16.37 11.61
N HIS A 613 7.40 -15.88 11.37
CA HIS A 613 6.91 -14.68 12.03
C HIS A 613 6.66 -14.94 13.53
N PRO A 614 7.07 -14.03 14.45
CA PRO A 614 6.93 -14.26 15.89
C PRO A 614 5.52 -14.61 16.36
N VAL A 615 4.49 -14.01 15.75
CA VAL A 615 3.07 -14.32 16.07
C VAL A 615 2.73 -15.77 15.75
N VAL A 616 3.23 -16.32 14.62
CA VAL A 616 3.01 -17.73 14.26
C VAL A 616 3.68 -18.63 15.29
N SER A 617 4.91 -18.31 15.70
CA SER A 617 5.62 -19.04 16.75
C SER A 617 4.89 -18.99 18.09
N SER A 618 4.36 -17.84 18.49
CA SER A 618 3.57 -17.69 19.71
C SER A 618 2.29 -18.51 19.67
N ILE A 619 1.53 -18.46 18.56
CA ILE A 619 0.31 -19.26 18.38
C ILE A 619 0.61 -20.75 18.53
N ARG A 620 1.65 -21.25 17.85
CA ARG A 620 2.08 -22.65 17.95
C ARG A 620 2.49 -23.04 19.37
N LYS A 621 3.23 -22.18 20.07
CA LYS A 621 3.65 -22.43 21.45
C LYS A 621 2.44 -22.55 22.39
N THR A 622 1.50 -21.62 22.30
CA THR A 622 0.28 -21.68 23.13
C THR A 622 -0.56 -22.91 22.80
N LYS A 623 -0.62 -23.32 21.53
CA LYS A 623 -1.35 -24.52 21.12
C LYS A 623 -0.75 -25.79 21.73
N ALA A 624 0.58 -25.93 21.65
CA ALA A 624 1.29 -27.07 22.24
C ALA A 624 1.05 -27.17 23.75
N LEU A 625 1.10 -26.05 24.48
CA LEU A 625 0.82 -26.02 25.92
C LEU A 625 -0.62 -26.45 26.24
N MET A 626 -1.60 -26.04 25.44
CA MET A 626 -3.00 -26.44 25.64
C MET A 626 -3.27 -27.91 25.30
N GLU A 627 -2.49 -28.50 24.39
CA GLU A 627 -2.56 -29.93 24.05
C GLU A 627 -1.88 -30.80 25.12
N GLU A 628 -0.88 -30.29 25.84
CA GLU A 628 -0.25 -30.97 26.98
C GLU A 628 -1.12 -30.97 28.24
N GLU A 629 -2.00 -29.97 28.41
CA GLU A 629 -2.90 -29.83 29.57
C GLU A 629 -4.27 -30.52 29.40
N SER A 630 -4.59 -31.03 28.19
CA SER A 630 -5.87 -31.71 27.86
C SER A 630 -5.73 -33.22 27.81
#